data_AF-K1UTQ5-F1
#
_entry.id   AF-K1UTQ5-F1
#
_cell.length_a   1.000
_cell.length_b   1.000
_cell.length_c   1.000
_cell.angle_alpha   90.00
_cell.angle_beta   90.00
_cell.angle_gamma   90.00
#
_symmetry.space_group_name_H-M   'P 1'
#
loop_
_entity.id
_entity.type
_entity.pdbx_description
1 polymer ?
#
loop_
_entity_poly.entity_id
_entity_poly.type
_entity_poly.pdbx_seq_one_letter_code
_entity_poly.pdbx_strand_id
1 'polypeptide(L)'
;PLFLRDFFGHKRNPIDIEKVEPVENIVKHFVTGAMSFGAISKEAHEALALAMNKLGARSNTGEGGEDSDRITGTYQGISLCSKTKQIASGRFGVTAEYLVHAEEIQIKVAQGAKPGEGGQLPGFKVDEVIAKTRHSIPGISLISPPPHHDIYSIEDLAQLIFDLKNVIHRHESA
;
A
#
# COMPACT_ATOMS: atom_id res chain seq x y z
N PRO A 1 20.72 -23.54 -8.99
CA PRO A 1 19.98 -22.97 -7.85
C PRO A 1 20.52 -21.57 -7.50
N LEU A 2 19.67 -20.54 -7.58
CA LEU A 2 19.99 -19.14 -7.27
C LEU A 2 19.37 -18.68 -5.94
N PHE A 3 18.19 -19.20 -5.59
CA PHE A 3 17.51 -18.93 -4.32
C PHE A 3 17.39 -20.20 -3.48
N LEU A 4 17.20 -20.06 -2.16
CA LEU A 4 17.00 -21.20 -1.25
C LEU A 4 15.87 -22.13 -1.72
N ARG A 5 14.78 -21.57 -2.27
CA ARG A 5 13.65 -22.35 -2.78
C ARG A 5 14.02 -23.33 -3.90
N ASP A 6 15.09 -23.05 -4.64
CA ASP A 6 15.51 -23.87 -5.79
C ASP A 6 16.15 -25.20 -5.36
N PHE A 7 16.50 -25.34 -4.07
CA PHE A 7 17.02 -26.58 -3.50
C PHE A 7 15.91 -27.55 -3.05
N PHE A 8 14.66 -27.09 -3.02
CA PHE A 8 13.53 -27.91 -2.61
C PHE A 8 12.81 -28.51 -3.82
N GLY A 9 12.46 -29.79 -3.72
CA GLY A 9 11.51 -30.45 -4.62
C GLY A 9 10.16 -30.63 -3.94
N HIS A 10 9.11 -30.82 -4.74
CA HIS A 10 7.77 -31.13 -4.24
C HIS A 10 7.47 -32.62 -4.44
N LYS A 11 6.94 -33.29 -3.40
CA LYS A 11 6.29 -34.60 -3.57
C LYS A 11 5.03 -34.40 -4.43
N ARG A 12 4.80 -35.29 -5.40
CA ARG A 12 3.72 -35.15 -6.38
C ARG A 12 2.61 -36.15 -6.10
N ASN A 13 1.37 -35.67 -6.06
CA ASN A 13 0.15 -36.46 -6.06
C ASN A 13 -0.86 -35.74 -6.98
N PRO A 14 -0.81 -35.99 -8.31
CA PRO A 14 -1.56 -35.20 -9.27
C PRO A 14 -3.07 -35.42 -9.13
N ILE A 15 -3.83 -34.37 -9.39
CA ILE A 15 -5.29 -34.38 -9.52
C ILE A 15 -5.66 -33.75 -10.87
N ASP A 16 -6.91 -33.94 -11.29
CA ASP A 16 -7.46 -33.24 -12.45
C ASP A 16 -7.48 -31.72 -12.21
N ILE A 17 -7.13 -30.93 -13.24
CA ILE A 17 -7.12 -29.47 -13.17
C ILE A 17 -8.51 -28.91 -12.88
N GLU A 18 -9.56 -29.62 -13.32
CA GLU A 18 -10.96 -29.26 -13.05
C GLU A 18 -11.33 -29.34 -11.56
N LYS A 19 -10.50 -30.00 -10.73
CA LYS A 19 -10.66 -30.05 -9.27
C LYS A 19 -9.90 -28.93 -8.55
N VAL A 20 -9.08 -28.15 -9.26
CA VAL A 20 -8.35 -27.01 -8.70
C VAL A 20 -9.29 -25.82 -8.61
N GLU A 21 -9.06 -24.95 -7.64
CA GLU A 21 -9.81 -23.71 -7.53
C GLU A 21 -9.70 -22.85 -8.82
N PRO A 22 -10.79 -22.19 -9.26
CA PRO A 22 -10.76 -21.34 -10.44
C PRO A 22 -9.81 -20.15 -10.30
N VAL A 23 -9.28 -19.68 -11.44
CA VAL A 23 -8.33 -18.56 -11.49
C VAL A 23 -8.91 -17.28 -10.87
N GLU A 24 -10.21 -17.06 -11.01
CA GLU A 24 -10.94 -15.90 -10.45
C GLU A 24 -10.92 -15.88 -8.92
N ASN A 25 -10.69 -17.03 -8.27
CA ASN A 25 -10.51 -17.12 -6.83
C ASN A 25 -9.02 -17.02 -6.46
N ILE A 26 -8.15 -17.68 -7.21
CA ILE A 26 -6.69 -17.61 -7.00
C ILE A 26 -6.20 -16.16 -7.03
N VAL A 27 -6.62 -15.37 -8.03
CA VAL A 27 -6.12 -13.99 -8.22
C VAL A 27 -6.46 -13.07 -7.06
N LYS A 28 -7.48 -13.37 -6.27
CA LYS A 28 -7.86 -12.59 -5.08
C LYS A 28 -6.82 -12.71 -3.95
N HIS A 29 -5.98 -13.74 -3.98
CA HIS A 29 -4.84 -13.88 -3.07
C HIS A 29 -3.65 -13.01 -3.46
N PHE A 30 -3.63 -12.46 -4.67
CA PHE A 30 -2.56 -11.58 -5.11
C PHE A 30 -2.81 -10.15 -4.67
N VAL A 31 -1.71 -9.48 -4.33
CA VAL A 31 -1.68 -8.05 -4.04
C VAL A 31 -0.54 -7.43 -4.84
N THR A 32 -0.76 -6.24 -5.39
CA THR A 32 0.38 -5.49 -5.95
C THR A 32 1.21 -4.96 -4.78
N GLY A 33 2.53 -5.04 -4.91
CA GLY A 33 3.44 -4.51 -3.91
C GLY A 33 3.19 -3.02 -3.62
N ALA A 34 3.52 -2.59 -2.41
CA ALA A 34 3.43 -1.21 -1.98
C ALA A 34 4.50 -0.36 -2.68
N MET A 35 4.09 0.47 -3.66
CA MET A 35 4.98 1.35 -4.41
C MET A 35 4.41 2.76 -4.38
N SER A 36 5.14 3.70 -3.77
CA SER A 36 4.59 5.04 -3.52
C SER A 36 4.31 5.82 -4.81
N PHE A 37 3.20 6.56 -4.82
CA PHE A 37 3.03 7.68 -5.74
C PHE A 37 4.18 8.69 -5.55
N GLY A 38 4.93 8.93 -6.62
CA GLY A 38 6.20 9.65 -6.62
C GLY A 38 7.42 8.75 -6.84
N ALA A 39 7.44 7.52 -6.31
CA ALA A 39 8.41 6.51 -6.74
C ALA A 39 8.08 6.03 -8.17
N ILE A 40 6.80 5.74 -8.40
CA ILE A 40 6.22 5.49 -9.72
C ILE A 40 5.31 6.66 -10.14
N SER A 41 5.02 6.77 -11.43
CA SER A 41 4.15 7.82 -11.98
C SER A 41 2.69 7.63 -11.55
N LYS A 42 1.86 8.67 -11.70
CA LYS A 42 0.43 8.62 -11.43
C LYS A 42 -0.25 7.55 -12.28
N GLU A 43 0.07 7.51 -13.57
CA GLU A 43 -0.49 6.55 -14.54
C GLU A 43 -0.15 5.12 -14.17
N ALA A 44 1.09 4.85 -13.76
CA ALA A 44 1.51 3.52 -13.31
C ALA A 44 0.78 3.11 -12.02
N HIS A 45 0.66 4.04 -11.07
CA HIS A 45 0.00 3.78 -9.79
C HIS A 45 -1.50 3.53 -9.98
N GLU A 46 -2.17 4.33 -10.80
CA GLU A 46 -3.60 4.17 -11.13
C GLU A 46 -3.86 2.91 -11.96
N ALA A 47 -2.98 2.56 -12.90
CA ALA A 47 -3.11 1.33 -13.68
C ALA A 47 -3.08 0.07 -12.78
N LEU A 48 -2.22 0.06 -11.75
CA LEU A 48 -2.19 -1.03 -10.76
C LEU A 48 -3.49 -1.07 -9.95
N ALA A 49 -3.99 0.08 -9.50
CA ALA A 49 -5.25 0.14 -8.76
C ALA A 49 -6.43 -0.36 -9.60
N LEU A 50 -6.56 0.12 -10.85
CA LEU A 50 -7.60 -0.32 -11.77
C LEU A 50 -7.53 -1.82 -12.06
N ALA A 51 -6.34 -2.34 -12.35
CA ALA A 51 -6.16 -3.76 -12.63
C ALA A 51 -6.61 -4.63 -11.46
N MET A 52 -6.15 -4.30 -10.24
CA MET A 52 -6.51 -5.08 -9.05
C MET A 52 -7.98 -4.94 -8.68
N ASN A 53 -8.54 -3.74 -8.78
CA ASN A 53 -9.96 -3.52 -8.51
C ASN A 53 -10.85 -4.26 -9.52
N LYS A 54 -10.46 -4.30 -10.80
CA LYS A 54 -11.14 -5.09 -11.84
C LYS A 54 -11.13 -6.59 -11.54
N LEU A 55 -10.01 -7.09 -10.98
CA LEU A 55 -9.84 -8.50 -10.63
C LEU A 55 -10.46 -8.88 -9.27
N GLY A 56 -10.99 -7.92 -8.51
CA GLY A 56 -11.44 -8.13 -7.13
C GLY A 56 -10.29 -8.41 -6.16
N ALA A 57 -9.05 -8.14 -6.58
CA ALA A 57 -7.84 -8.25 -5.78
C ALA A 57 -7.49 -6.89 -5.15
N ARG A 58 -6.31 -6.75 -4.52
CA ARG A 58 -5.96 -5.52 -3.79
C ARG A 58 -4.68 -4.86 -4.31
N SER A 59 -4.72 -3.54 -4.42
CA SER A 59 -3.54 -2.70 -4.63
C SER A 59 -3.19 -1.93 -3.36
N ASN A 60 -1.94 -1.48 -3.25
CA ASN A 60 -1.41 -0.81 -2.07
C ASN A 60 -0.78 0.53 -2.46
N THR A 61 -1.15 1.59 -1.73
CA THR A 61 -0.72 2.99 -1.98
C THR A 61 0.77 3.25 -1.82
N GLY A 62 1.48 2.41 -1.07
CA GLY A 62 2.82 2.72 -0.61
C GLY A 62 2.89 3.97 0.29
N GLU A 63 4.10 4.44 0.55
CA GLU A 63 4.38 5.47 1.57
C GLU A 63 4.01 6.89 1.15
N GLY A 64 3.44 7.08 -0.04
CA GLY A 64 3.32 8.39 -0.68
C GLY A 64 2.00 9.11 -0.43
N GLY A 65 1.07 8.47 0.27
CA GLY A 65 -0.33 8.87 0.30
C GLY A 65 -1.06 8.53 -0.99
N GLU A 66 -2.29 9.00 -1.10
CA GLU A 66 -3.11 8.86 -2.30
C GLU A 66 -3.81 10.19 -2.57
N ASP A 67 -3.85 10.59 -3.84
CA ASP A 67 -4.54 11.81 -4.29
C ASP A 67 -6.05 11.70 -3.98
N SER A 68 -6.62 12.70 -3.29
CA SER A 68 -8.03 12.71 -2.87
C SER A 68 -8.98 12.53 -4.05
N ASP A 69 -8.63 13.03 -5.23
CA ASP A 69 -9.45 12.89 -6.44
C ASP A 69 -9.64 11.42 -6.86
N ARG A 70 -8.71 10.52 -6.45
CA ARG A 70 -8.81 9.08 -6.73
C ARG A 70 -9.75 8.34 -5.78
N ILE A 71 -10.08 8.92 -4.63
CA ILE A 71 -10.94 8.29 -3.62
C ILE A 71 -12.33 8.00 -4.20
N THR A 72 -12.89 8.98 -4.91
CA THR A 72 -14.19 8.87 -5.62
C THR A 72 -14.02 8.67 -7.13
N GLY A 73 -12.79 8.75 -7.63
CA GLY A 73 -12.45 8.63 -9.04
C GLY A 73 -12.72 7.22 -9.60
N THR A 74 -13.23 7.17 -10.82
CA THR A 74 -13.45 5.93 -11.57
C THR A 74 -12.97 6.05 -13.00
N TYR A 75 -12.58 4.92 -13.59
CA TYR A 75 -12.31 4.78 -15.01
C TYR A 75 -13.13 3.60 -15.55
N GLN A 76 -14.03 3.87 -16.51
CA GLN A 76 -14.97 2.87 -17.04
C GLN A 76 -15.76 2.14 -15.93
N GLY A 77 -16.16 2.87 -14.89
CA GLY A 77 -16.89 2.32 -13.74
C GLY A 77 -16.04 1.54 -12.74
N ILE A 78 -14.72 1.43 -12.94
CA ILE A 78 -13.80 0.77 -12.02
C ILE A 78 -13.14 1.84 -11.14
N SER A 79 -13.14 1.63 -9.82
CA SER A 79 -12.53 2.56 -8.86
C SER A 79 -11.03 2.73 -9.07
N LEU A 80 -10.53 3.97 -8.93
CA LEU A 80 -9.11 4.32 -8.91
C LEU A 80 -8.48 4.22 -7.52
N CYS A 81 -9.30 4.01 -6.48
CA CYS A 81 -8.90 3.98 -5.08
C CYS A 81 -8.17 2.66 -4.75
N SER A 82 -6.98 2.76 -4.15
CA SER A 82 -6.25 1.56 -3.70
C SER A 82 -6.88 0.98 -2.43
N LYS A 83 -7.18 -0.32 -2.42
CA LYS A 83 -7.85 -0.97 -1.28
C LYS A 83 -6.99 -1.04 -0.02
N THR A 84 -5.66 -1.22 -0.17
CA THR A 84 -4.72 -1.20 0.95
C THR A 84 -4.08 0.18 1.07
N LYS A 85 -4.19 0.78 2.25
CA LYS A 85 -3.54 2.04 2.60
C LYS A 85 -2.32 1.78 3.47
N GLN A 86 -1.14 2.25 3.05
CA GLN A 86 0.05 2.13 3.87
C GLN A 86 0.22 3.33 4.81
N ILE A 87 0.76 3.05 5.99
CA ILE A 87 1.20 4.04 6.98
C ILE A 87 2.67 3.74 7.28
N ALA A 88 3.53 4.67 6.90
CA ALA A 88 4.97 4.59 7.15
C ALA A 88 5.43 5.74 8.04
N SER A 89 6.69 5.69 8.49
CA SER A 89 7.27 6.63 9.46
C SER A 89 7.07 8.12 9.13
N GLY A 90 7.12 8.50 7.86
CA GLY A 90 6.92 9.90 7.43
C GLY A 90 5.47 10.39 7.46
N ARG A 91 4.48 9.50 7.62
CA ARG A 91 3.02 9.81 7.60
C ARG A 91 2.55 10.64 6.40
N PHE A 92 3.28 10.61 5.29
CA PHE A 92 2.93 11.37 4.10
C PHE A 92 1.54 10.99 3.57
N GLY A 93 0.67 11.99 3.42
CA GLY A 93 -0.69 11.84 2.92
C GLY A 93 -1.60 10.98 3.80
N VAL A 94 -1.22 10.71 5.06
CA VAL A 94 -2.08 9.98 6.01
C VAL A 94 -3.06 10.97 6.63
N THR A 95 -4.28 10.98 6.12
CA THR A 95 -5.40 11.80 6.61
C THR A 95 -6.56 10.93 7.09
N ALA A 96 -7.52 11.49 7.82
CA ALA A 96 -8.72 10.76 8.21
C ALA A 96 -9.49 10.25 6.97
N GLU A 97 -9.65 11.10 5.94
CA GLU A 97 -10.28 10.74 4.66
C GLU A 97 -9.55 9.57 3.98
N TYR A 98 -8.21 9.59 3.96
CA TYR A 98 -7.40 8.50 3.42
C TYR A 98 -7.64 7.17 4.15
N LEU A 99 -7.71 7.20 5.49
CA LEU A 99 -7.86 6.01 6.32
C LEU A 99 -9.26 5.38 6.26
N VAL A 100 -10.32 6.19 6.20
CA VAL A 100 -11.70 5.66 6.17
C VAL A 100 -12.03 4.96 4.83
N HIS A 101 -11.27 5.24 3.77
CA HIS A 101 -11.40 4.57 2.47
C HIS A 101 -10.48 3.35 2.31
N ALA A 102 -9.93 2.81 3.41
CA ALA A 102 -9.12 1.60 3.41
C ALA A 102 -10.00 0.35 3.60
N GLU A 103 -9.82 -0.67 2.78
CA GLU A 103 -10.25 -2.04 3.13
C GLU A 103 -9.20 -2.73 4.02
N GLU A 104 -7.92 -2.34 3.88
CA GLU A 104 -6.81 -2.83 4.68
C GLU A 104 -5.84 -1.69 4.99
N ILE A 105 -5.34 -1.63 6.23
CA ILE A 105 -4.23 -0.73 6.59
C ILE A 105 -2.96 -1.55 6.80
N GLN A 106 -1.88 -1.13 6.15
CA GLN A 106 -0.56 -1.68 6.34
C GLN A 106 0.33 -0.72 7.14
N ILE A 107 0.68 -1.08 8.37
CA ILE A 107 1.76 -0.41 9.13
C ILE A 107 3.09 -0.91 8.57
N LYS A 108 3.84 -0.03 7.90
CA LYS A 108 5.11 -0.37 7.27
C LYS A 108 6.28 -0.12 8.21
N VAL A 109 6.65 -1.15 8.96
CA VAL A 109 7.82 -1.10 9.86
C VAL A 109 9.14 -1.04 9.10
N ALA A 110 9.30 -1.80 8.02
CA ALA A 110 10.53 -1.89 7.24
C ALA A 110 10.30 -2.34 5.79
N GLN A 111 11.35 -2.38 4.97
CA GLN A 111 11.35 -2.99 3.64
C GLN A 111 12.64 -3.77 3.36
N GLY A 112 12.56 -4.83 2.55
CA GLY A 112 13.72 -5.70 2.28
C GLY A 112 14.91 -5.01 1.62
N ALA A 113 14.69 -3.96 0.82
CA ALA A 113 15.79 -3.25 0.14
C ALA A 113 16.65 -2.39 1.08
N LYS A 114 16.07 -1.92 2.18
CA LYS A 114 16.74 -1.04 3.17
C LYS A 114 16.03 -1.15 4.52
N PRO A 115 16.25 -2.24 5.27
CA PRO A 115 15.45 -2.57 6.44
C PRO A 115 15.65 -1.62 7.62
N GLY A 116 16.81 -0.98 7.74
CA GLY A 116 17.15 -0.06 8.84
C GLY A 116 16.89 1.42 8.54
N GLU A 117 16.21 1.76 7.45
CA GLU A 117 16.06 3.13 6.97
C GLU A 117 14.63 3.46 6.49
N GLY A 118 14.29 4.75 6.53
CA GLY A 118 13.01 5.27 6.03
C GLY A 118 12.99 5.44 4.51
N GLY A 119 11.78 5.61 3.94
CA GLY A 119 11.55 5.95 2.54
C GLY A 119 12.37 7.16 2.06
N GLN A 120 12.75 7.15 0.77
CA GLN A 120 13.47 8.27 0.15
C GLN A 120 12.79 8.62 -1.16
N LEU A 121 12.49 9.91 -1.35
CA LEU A 121 12.05 10.46 -2.63
C LEU A 121 12.90 11.70 -2.96
N PRO A 122 13.72 11.66 -4.02
CA PRO A 122 14.52 12.81 -4.44
C PRO A 122 13.66 14.02 -4.77
N GLY A 123 14.12 15.22 -4.39
CA GLY A 123 13.34 16.46 -4.51
C GLY A 123 12.91 16.80 -5.93
N PHE A 124 13.71 16.48 -6.95
CA PHE A 124 13.33 16.69 -8.35
C PHE A 124 12.14 15.83 -8.82
N LYS A 125 11.76 14.81 -8.05
CA LYS A 125 10.54 14.02 -8.27
C LYS A 125 9.35 14.53 -7.46
N VAL A 126 9.56 15.50 -6.56
CA VAL A 126 8.52 16.09 -5.73
C VAL A 126 7.96 17.29 -6.47
N ASP A 127 7.09 17.01 -7.45
CA ASP A 127 6.32 18.04 -8.15
C ASP A 127 5.20 18.61 -7.25
N GLU A 128 4.44 19.57 -7.78
CA GLU A 128 3.35 20.21 -7.03
C GLU A 128 2.26 19.24 -6.60
N VAL A 129 1.97 18.22 -7.40
CA VAL A 129 0.94 17.21 -7.11
C VAL A 129 1.40 16.33 -5.95
N ILE A 130 2.63 15.81 -6.03
CA ILE A 130 3.23 14.99 -4.98
C ILE A 130 3.39 15.79 -3.70
N ALA A 131 3.87 17.04 -3.79
CA ALA A 131 4.00 17.93 -2.64
C ALA A 131 2.64 18.17 -1.96
N LYS A 132 1.59 18.44 -2.75
CA LYS A 132 0.22 18.59 -2.25
C LYS A 132 -0.27 17.32 -1.55
N THR A 133 -0.14 16.15 -2.20
CA THR A 133 -0.57 14.86 -1.62
C THR A 133 0.16 14.54 -0.32
N ARG A 134 1.43 14.92 -0.21
CA ARG A 134 2.28 14.62 0.96
C ARG A 134 2.30 15.73 2.01
N HIS A 135 1.59 16.84 1.78
CA HIS A 135 1.67 18.05 2.60
C HIS A 135 3.12 18.54 2.79
N SER A 136 3.91 18.50 1.72
CA SER A 136 5.31 18.89 1.70
C SER A 136 5.58 20.06 0.74
N ILE A 137 6.85 20.41 0.56
CA ILE A 137 7.30 21.54 -0.26
C ILE A 137 7.79 20.99 -1.62
N PRO A 138 7.32 21.53 -2.77
CA PRO A 138 7.82 21.14 -4.08
C PRO A 138 9.34 21.28 -4.19
N GLY A 139 9.98 20.34 -4.87
CA GLY A 139 11.43 20.36 -5.12
C GLY A 139 12.30 19.91 -3.94
N ILE A 140 11.74 19.70 -2.74
CA ILE A 140 12.48 19.27 -1.55
C ILE A 140 12.50 17.75 -1.43
N SER A 141 13.70 17.18 -1.25
CA SER A 141 13.86 15.74 -1.02
C SER A 141 13.14 15.30 0.26
N LEU A 142 12.38 14.22 0.16
CA LEU A 142 11.66 13.63 1.28
C LEU A 142 12.39 12.38 1.75
N ILE A 143 13.02 12.47 2.91
CA ILE A 143 13.66 11.35 3.59
C ILE A 143 12.85 11.09 4.86
N SER A 144 12.13 9.97 4.90
CA SER A 144 11.37 9.59 6.08
C SER A 144 12.32 9.18 7.21
N PRO A 145 11.95 9.43 8.48
CA PRO A 145 12.69 8.88 9.62
C PRO A 145 12.80 7.35 9.52
N PRO A 146 13.90 6.72 9.98
CA PRO A 146 13.96 5.27 10.06
C PRO A 146 12.88 4.65 10.95
N PRO A 147 12.63 5.12 12.19
CA PRO A 147 11.56 4.57 13.02
C PRO A 147 10.23 5.30 12.78
N HIS A 148 9.15 4.61 13.10
CA HIS A 148 7.89 5.28 13.45
C HIS A 148 8.08 5.96 14.80
N HIS A 149 7.86 7.28 14.88
CA HIS A 149 8.06 8.04 16.13
C HIS A 149 7.00 7.76 17.21
N ASP A 150 5.98 6.99 16.87
CA ASP A 150 4.90 6.46 17.71
C ASP A 150 4.98 4.94 17.87
N ILE A 151 6.12 4.31 17.55
CA ILE A 151 6.38 2.88 17.78
C ILE A 151 7.81 2.69 18.28
N TYR A 152 8.01 2.72 19.60
CA TYR A 152 9.29 2.38 20.24
C TYR A 152 9.29 1.02 20.93
N SER A 153 8.11 0.42 21.09
CA SER A 153 7.95 -0.91 21.66
C SER A 153 6.76 -1.66 21.03
N ILE A 154 6.55 -2.91 21.46
CA ILE A 154 5.40 -3.71 21.00
C ILE A 154 4.08 -3.16 21.55
N GLU A 155 4.10 -2.52 22.71
CA GLU A 155 2.94 -1.85 23.30
C GLU A 155 2.53 -0.62 22.49
N ASP A 156 3.51 0.16 22.02
CA ASP A 156 3.25 1.30 21.13
C ASP A 156 2.67 0.86 19.78
N LEU A 157 3.16 -0.26 19.22
CA LEU A 157 2.57 -0.86 18.03
C LEU A 157 1.11 -1.27 18.29
N ALA A 158 0.82 -1.85 19.46
CA ALA A 158 -0.54 -2.19 19.85
C ALA A 158 -1.43 -0.94 19.97
N GLN A 159 -0.90 0.17 20.48
CA GLN A 159 -1.61 1.46 20.54
C GLN A 159 -1.92 1.99 19.14
N LEU A 160 -0.96 1.99 18.21
CA LEU A 160 -1.21 2.39 16.84
C LEU A 160 -2.27 1.50 16.16
N ILE A 161 -2.23 0.18 16.37
CA ILE A 161 -3.26 -0.73 15.86
C ILE A 161 -4.64 -0.37 16.43
N PHE A 162 -4.73 -0.04 17.72
CA PHE A 162 -5.97 0.39 18.35
C PHE A 162 -6.49 1.70 17.71
N ASP A 163 -5.63 2.70 17.54
CA ASP A 163 -6.00 3.99 16.95
C ASP A 163 -6.55 3.83 15.52
N LEU A 164 -5.88 3.02 14.69
CA LEU A 164 -6.28 2.78 13.30
C LEU A 164 -7.62 2.05 13.19
N LYS A 165 -7.86 1.07 14.08
CA LYS A 165 -9.16 0.40 14.14
C LYS A 165 -10.28 1.37 14.51
N ASN A 166 -10.04 2.29 15.45
CA ASN A 166 -11.04 3.27 15.87
C ASN A 166 -11.40 4.30 14.80
N VAL A 167 -10.45 4.67 13.93
CA VAL A 167 -10.73 5.54 12.79
C VAL A 167 -11.66 4.86 11.78
N ILE A 168 -11.42 3.58 11.46
CA ILE A 168 -12.22 2.83 10.49
C ILE A 168 -13.60 2.45 11.06
N HIS A 169 -13.70 1.96 12.30
CA HIS A 169 -14.96 1.44 12.84
C HIS A 169 -16.07 2.49 12.95
N ARG A 170 -15.71 3.78 13.05
CA ARG A 170 -16.69 4.88 13.04
C ARG A 170 -17.40 5.05 11.70
N HIS A 171 -16.87 4.51 10.60
CA HIS A 171 -17.44 4.62 9.26
C HIS A 171 -18.48 3.54 8.95
N GLU A 172 -18.46 2.37 9.61
CA GLU A 172 -19.48 1.31 9.43
C GLU A 172 -20.75 1.56 10.27
N SER A 173 -20.71 2.52 11.20
CA SER A 173 -21.79 2.83 12.14
C SER A 173 -22.55 4.13 11.83
N ALA A 174 -22.27 4.78 10.69
CA ALA A 174 -22.90 6.02 10.22
C ALA A 174 -23.48 5.81 8.81
#